data_AF-A0A3M2BKN0-F1
#
_entry.id   AF-A0A3M2BKN0-F1
#
_cell.length_a   1.000
_cell.length_b   1.000
_cell.length_c   1.000
_cell.angle_alpha   90.00
_cell.angle_beta   90.00
_cell.angle_gamma   90.00
#
_symmetry.space_group_name_H-M   'P 1'
#
loop_
_entity.id
_entity.type
_entity.pdbx_description
1 polymer ?
#
loop_
_entity_poly.entity_id
_entity_poly.type
_entity_poly.pdbx_seq_one_letter_code
_entity_poly.pdbx_strand_id
1 'polypeptide(L)'
;MESTTTDVDLEALLAPLPGEAPAGRWTRYEGTYDAVEEARRADDPNAPRDIWTHELKAADWDEVERLCVDALTTKTKDFQIAAW
;
A
#
# COMPACT_ATOMS: atom_id res chain seq x y z
N MET A 1 -5.52 21.86 14.34
CA MET A 1 -5.61 20.53 13.72
C MET A 1 -4.26 20.28 13.09
N GLU A 2 -3.40 19.54 13.79
CA GLU A 2 -2.11 19.10 13.28
C GLU A 2 -2.36 18.28 12.02
N SER A 3 -1.96 18.81 10.87
CA SER A 3 -1.73 18.00 9.69
C SER A 3 -0.50 17.16 10.01
N THR A 4 -0.68 15.86 10.24
CA THR A 4 0.41 14.88 10.16
C THR A 4 0.90 14.89 8.72
N THR A 5 1.84 15.79 8.41
CA THR A 5 2.64 15.72 7.21
C THR A 5 3.49 14.48 7.37
N THR A 6 3.01 13.35 6.85
CA THR A 6 3.87 12.20 6.60
C THR A 6 5.06 12.71 5.79
N ASP A 7 6.25 12.68 6.40
CA ASP A 7 7.51 13.11 5.79
C ASP A 7 7.94 12.02 4.80
N VAL A 8 7.21 11.93 3.69
CA VAL A 8 7.52 10.97 2.63
C VAL A 8 8.65 11.56 1.80
N ASP A 9 9.78 10.86 1.74
CA ASP A 9 10.92 11.24 0.90
C ASP A 9 10.56 11.11 -0.59
N LEU A 10 10.03 12.21 -1.14
CA LEU A 10 9.62 12.30 -2.54
C LEU A 10 10.79 12.12 -3.51
N GLU A 11 12.00 12.54 -3.13
CA GLU A 11 13.18 12.38 -3.99
C GLU A 11 13.54 10.89 -4.12
N ALA A 12 13.50 10.14 -3.02
CA ALA A 12 13.69 8.69 -3.03
C ALA A 12 12.59 7.96 -3.82
N LEU A 13 11.32 8.39 -3.69
CA LEU A 13 10.21 7.80 -4.44
C LEU A 13 10.28 8.05 -5.94
N LEU A 14 10.84 9.18 -6.37
CA LEU A 14 10.96 9.52 -7.80
C LEU A 14 12.30 9.08 -8.40
N ALA A 15 13.29 8.74 -7.56
CA ALA A 15 14.58 8.24 -8.02
C ALA A 15 14.41 6.96 -8.86
N PRO A 16 15.12 6.84 -10.00
CA PRO A 16 15.04 5.65 -10.84
C PRO A 16 15.53 4.43 -10.07
N LEU A 17 14.89 3.28 -10.29
CA LEU A 17 15.34 2.02 -9.71
C LEU A 17 16.68 1.61 -10.34
N PRO A 18 17.61 1.02 -9.54
CA PRO A 18 18.89 0.58 -10.05
C PRO A 18 18.74 -0.55 -11.07
N GLY A 19 19.47 -0.48 -12.18
CA GLY A 19 19.51 -1.51 -13.22
C GLY A 19 19.14 -0.99 -14.61
N GLU A 20 18.86 -1.92 -15.54
CA GLU A 20 18.53 -1.59 -16.93
C GLU A 20 17.06 -1.14 -17.10
N ALA A 21 16.22 -1.37 -16.09
CA ALA A 21 14.80 -1.01 -16.07
C ALA A 21 14.54 0.05 -14.98
N PRO A 22 14.59 1.36 -15.30
CA PRO A 22 14.44 2.43 -14.30
C PRO A 22 13.04 2.48 -13.66
N ALA A 23 12.03 1.90 -14.33
CA ALA A 23 10.68 1.72 -13.81
C ALA A 23 10.49 0.40 -13.03
N GLY A 24 11.53 -0.43 -12.93
CA GLY A 24 11.48 -1.72 -12.25
C GLY A 24 10.65 -2.76 -13.01
N ARG A 25 10.16 -3.76 -12.27
CA ARG A 25 9.45 -4.93 -12.81
C ARG A 25 7.94 -4.80 -12.64
N TRP A 26 7.19 -5.58 -13.42
CA TRP A 26 5.74 -5.64 -13.32
C TRP A 26 5.33 -6.48 -12.09
N THR A 27 4.82 -5.84 -11.05
CA THR A 27 4.59 -6.45 -9.71
C THR A 27 3.18 -7.03 -9.50
N ARG A 28 2.30 -6.97 -10.51
CA ARG A 28 0.90 -7.41 -10.39
C ARG A 28 0.71 -8.85 -9.90
N TYR A 29 1.69 -9.72 -10.13
CA TYR A 29 1.62 -11.15 -9.73
C TYR A 29 2.61 -11.51 -8.63
N GLU A 30 3.21 -10.52 -7.97
CA GLU A 30 4.27 -10.73 -6.99
C GLU A 30 3.79 -10.53 -5.55
N GLY A 31 2.47 -10.49 -5.34
CA GLY A 31 1.82 -10.36 -4.03
C GLY A 31 1.89 -8.96 -3.43
N THR A 32 2.55 -7.99 -4.08
CA THR A 32 2.58 -6.60 -3.59
C THR A 32 1.18 -5.97 -3.64
N TYR A 33 0.43 -6.22 -4.71
CA TYR A 33 -0.96 -5.78 -4.82
C TYR A 33 -1.85 -6.43 -3.76
N ASP A 34 -1.76 -7.75 -3.63
CA ASP A 34 -2.57 -8.49 -2.65
C ASP A 34 -2.30 -8.01 -1.22
N ALA A 35 -1.04 -7.71 -0.88
CA ALA A 35 -0.68 -7.18 0.43
C ALA A 35 -1.28 -5.79 0.69
N VAL A 36 -1.21 -4.88 -0.29
CA VAL A 36 -1.80 -3.54 -0.16
C VAL A 36 -3.33 -3.60 -0.13
N GLU A 37 -3.96 -4.42 -0.96
CA GLU A 37 -5.41 -4.62 -0.94
C GLU A 37 -5.88 -5.21 0.38
N GLU A 38 -5.17 -6.20 0.92
CA GLU A 38 -5.48 -6.77 2.21
C GLU A 38 -5.31 -5.74 3.33
N ALA A 39 -4.24 -4.93 3.31
CA ALA A 39 -4.06 -3.86 4.29
C ALA A 39 -5.17 -2.79 4.21
N ARG A 40 -5.65 -2.47 3.00
CA ARG A 40 -6.77 -1.54 2.76
C ARG A 40 -8.15 -2.14 3.09
N ARG A 41 -8.25 -3.46 3.22
CA ARG A 41 -9.53 -4.14 3.47
C ARG A 41 -10.07 -3.73 4.84
N ALA A 42 -11.23 -3.07 4.82
CA ALA A 42 -12.03 -2.82 6.00
C ALA A 42 -13.37 -3.54 5.87
N ASP A 43 -13.82 -4.15 6.97
CA ASP A 43 -15.12 -4.80 7.02
C ASP A 43 -16.24 -3.76 7.16
N ASP A 44 -17.40 -4.02 6.55
CA ASP A 44 -18.57 -3.13 6.65
C ASP A 44 -19.18 -3.23 8.07
N PRO A 45 -19.20 -2.13 8.84
CA PRO A 45 -19.76 -2.13 10.19
C PRO A 45 -21.29 -2.37 10.21
N ASN A 46 -21.98 -2.26 9.07
CA ASN A 46 -23.43 -2.46 8.94
C ASN A 46 -23.83 -3.86 8.48
N ALA A 47 -22.86 -4.74 8.18
CA ALA A 47 -23.16 -6.10 7.75
C ALA A 47 -23.91 -6.88 8.86
N PRO A 48 -24.89 -7.75 8.52
CA PRO A 48 -25.58 -8.58 9.50
C PRO A 48 -24.58 -9.45 10.26
N ARG A 49 -24.44 -9.21 11.57
CA ARG A 49 -23.51 -9.93 12.44
C ARG A 49 -24.16 -11.17 13.01
N ASP A 50 -23.58 -12.34 12.74
CA ASP A 50 -23.93 -13.59 13.43
C ASP A 50 -23.29 -13.62 14.83
N ILE A 51 -23.73 -14.51 15.72
CA ILE A 51 -23.22 -14.70 17.08
C ILE A 51 -21.75 -15.19 17.08
N TRP A 52 -21.22 -15.56 15.91
CA TRP A 52 -19.83 -15.96 15.63
C TRP A 52 -18.98 -14.87 14.97
N THR A 53 -19.37 -13.59 15.05
CA THR A 53 -18.68 -12.51 14.34
C THR A 53 -17.32 -12.16 14.97
N HIS A 54 -16.29 -12.08 14.14
CA HIS A 54 -14.92 -11.66 14.49
C HIS A 54 -14.85 -10.13 14.72
N GLU A 55 -13.74 -9.65 15.31
CA GLU A 55 -13.47 -8.21 15.33
C GLU A 55 -13.47 -7.66 13.90
N LEU A 56 -14.17 -6.53 13.70
CA LEU A 56 -14.22 -5.85 12.40
C LEU A 56 -12.80 -5.47 12.01
N LYS A 57 -12.35 -5.95 10.86
CA LYS A 57 -11.10 -5.51 10.29
C LYS A 57 -11.22 -4.03 9.93
N ALA A 58 -10.35 -3.21 10.51
CA ALA A 58 -10.11 -1.86 10.04
C ALA A 58 -8.98 -1.88 9.00
N ALA A 59 -9.04 -0.94 8.05
CA ALA A 59 -7.93 -0.73 7.13
C ALA A 59 -6.70 -0.24 7.92
N ASP A 60 -5.56 -0.87 7.68
CA ASP A 60 -4.27 -0.50 8.25
C ASP A 60 -3.53 0.43 7.27
N TRP A 61 -3.83 1.72 7.36
CA TRP A 61 -3.25 2.73 6.46
C TRP A 61 -1.75 2.91 6.65
N ASP A 62 -1.22 2.63 7.85
CA ASP A 62 0.22 2.69 8.13
C ASP A 62 0.95 1.53 7.42
N GLU A 63 0.36 0.34 7.38
CA GLU A 63 0.88 -0.79 6.56
C GLU A 63 0.78 -0.49 5.06
N VAL A 64 -0.32 0.12 4.60
CA VAL A 64 -0.48 0.53 3.19
C VAL A 64 0.64 1.46 2.76
N GLU A 65 0.89 2.51 3.55
CA GLU A 65 1.95 3.47 3.27
C GLU A 65 3.31 2.77 3.18
N ARG A 66 3.64 1.93 4.18
CA ARG A 66 4.91 1.19 4.20
C ARG A 66 5.08 0.29 2.99
N LEU A 67 4.04 -0.45 2.61
CA LEU A 67 4.07 -1.35 1.45
C LEU A 67 4.23 -0.57 0.13
N CYS A 68 3.52 0.55 -0.03
CA CYS A 68 3.62 1.40 -1.20
C CYS A 68 5.03 2.03 -1.32
N VAL A 69 5.57 2.57 -0.23
CA VAL A 69 6.91 3.16 -0.20
C VAL A 69 7.99 2.12 -0.49
N ASP A 70 7.93 0.94 0.12
CA ASP A 70 8.88 -0.15 -0.16
C ASP A 70 8.83 -0.58 -1.63
N ALA A 71 7.63 -0.76 -2.18
CA ALA A 71 7.46 -1.16 -3.56
C ALA A 71 8.00 -0.10 -4.54
N LEU A 72 7.71 1.18 -4.30
CA LEU A 72 8.15 2.29 -5.14
C LEU A 72 9.66 2.53 -5.08
N THR A 73 10.29 2.28 -3.93
CA THR A 73 11.73 2.50 -3.75
C THR A 73 12.58 1.30 -4.18
N THR A 74 12.04 0.08 -4.18
CA THR A 74 12.87 -1.12 -4.39
C THR A 74 12.42 -2.04 -5.52
N LYS A 75 11.15 -2.00 -5.95
CA LYS A 75 10.58 -3.03 -6.85
C LYS A 75 10.10 -2.48 -8.19
N THR A 76 9.30 -1.42 -8.16
CA THR A 76 8.58 -0.93 -9.35
C THR A 76 8.21 0.54 -9.24
N LYS A 77 8.00 1.20 -10.37
CA LYS A 77 7.36 2.52 -10.46
C LYS A 77 5.96 2.35 -11.06
N ASP A 78 5.07 1.73 -10.30
CA ASP A 78 3.69 1.48 -10.72
C ASP A 78 2.76 2.62 -10.28
N PHE A 79 1.93 3.09 -11.21
CA PHE A 79 0.99 4.18 -10.97
C PHE A 79 -0.10 3.81 -9.95
N GLN A 80 -0.59 2.57 -9.96
CA GLN A 80 -1.64 2.15 -9.04
C GLN A 80 -1.13 2.08 -7.61
N ILE A 81 0.12 1.64 -7.40
CA ILE A 81 0.78 1.63 -6.09
C ILE A 81 1.01 3.07 -5.61
N ALA A 82 1.41 3.98 -6.50
CA ALA A 82 1.55 5.39 -6.14
C ALA A 82 0.21 6.12 -5.87
N ALA A 83 -0.91 5.59 -6.38
CA ALA A 83 -2.24 6.13 -6.17
C ALA A 83 -2.91 5.63 -4.89
N TRP A 84 -2.36 4.60 -4.25
CA TRP A 84 -2.81 4.05 -2.97
C TRP A 84 -2.04 4.67 -1.82
#